data_AF-A0AAD6V7M7-F1
#
_entry.id   AF-A0AAD6V7M7-F1
#
_cell.length_a   1.000
_cell.length_b   1.000
_cell.length_c   1.000
_cell.angle_alpha   90.00
_cell.angle_beta   90.00
_cell.angle_gamma   90.00
#
_symmetry.space_group_name_H-M   'P 1'
#
loop_
_entity.id
_entity.type
_entity.pdbx_description
1 polymer ?
#
loop_
_entity_poly.entity_id
_entity_poly.type
_entity_poly.pdbx_seq_one_letter_code
_entity_poly.pdbx_strand_id
1 'polypeptide(L)'
;NYAVSSYTPTLTALLDPPQTSAPFKMTAICEPYAPGSSGLPGTAKEMEMIERHVPKAWLESLWSPESSEAVRHLLDSSLVHFACHGVQDSGNPLDSGLLLADGRLKVSGIMRRQDSDVDEGNTGGKPMSLAFLSACQTAKGDETTPDEMMHLAAALLFAGFRGVVATMWTIADEDGPKVADAFYDYLFRDCDHKATPPQLPDLTKAAEALHFAVLELRQEPAMSFARWVPFVHHGL
;
A
#
# COMPACT_ATOMS: atom_id res chain seq x y z
N ASN A 1 12.90 7.92 -20.87
CA ASN A 1 12.17 6.69 -20.51
C ASN A 1 12.95 5.50 -21.03
N TYR A 2 13.69 4.81 -20.16
CA TYR A 2 14.46 3.63 -20.57
C TYR A 2 14.16 2.38 -19.71
N ALA A 3 13.56 2.51 -18.52
CA ALA A 3 13.07 1.39 -17.71
C ALA A 3 12.07 1.87 -16.63
N VAL A 4 11.13 0.99 -16.26
CA VAL A 4 10.33 1.05 -15.03
C VAL A 4 10.87 -0.04 -14.10
N SER A 5 11.22 0.31 -12.87
CA SER A 5 11.83 -0.62 -11.92
C SER A 5 10.78 -1.21 -10.97
N SER A 6 10.85 -2.51 -10.76
CA SER A 6 10.16 -3.24 -9.70
C SER A 6 11.11 -4.27 -9.10
N TYR A 7 10.93 -4.59 -7.82
CA TYR A 7 11.74 -5.56 -7.10
C TYR A 7 10.88 -6.75 -6.66
N THR A 8 11.46 -7.92 -6.45
CA THR A 8 10.72 -9.03 -5.84
C THR A 8 11.63 -9.81 -4.91
N PRO A 9 11.20 -10.16 -3.68
CA PRO A 9 12.02 -10.96 -2.77
C PRO A 9 12.06 -12.43 -3.19
N THR A 10 11.11 -12.91 -4.01
CA THR A 10 11.03 -14.32 -4.42
C THR A 10 10.65 -14.47 -5.89
N LEU A 11 11.09 -15.57 -6.50
CA LEU A 11 10.68 -15.94 -7.87
C LEU A 11 9.20 -16.33 -7.93
N THR A 12 8.66 -16.91 -6.86
CA THR A 12 7.25 -17.33 -6.79
C THR A 12 6.29 -16.16 -6.96
N ALA A 13 6.61 -14.98 -6.41
CA ALA A 13 5.82 -13.78 -6.61
C ALA A 13 5.75 -13.33 -8.09
N LEU A 14 6.69 -13.76 -8.94
CA LEU A 14 6.62 -13.50 -10.38
C LEU A 14 5.67 -14.44 -11.14
N LEU A 15 5.27 -15.56 -10.54
CA LEU A 15 4.44 -16.56 -11.20
C LEU A 15 2.94 -16.29 -11.03
N ASP A 16 2.56 -15.41 -10.10
CA ASP A 16 1.17 -15.08 -9.78
C ASP A 16 0.98 -13.56 -9.68
N PRO A 17 0.84 -12.84 -10.82
CA PRO A 17 0.73 -11.39 -10.82
C PRO A 17 -0.54 -10.90 -10.10
N PRO A 18 -0.60 -9.62 -9.67
CA PRO A 18 -1.81 -9.00 -9.17
C PRO A 18 -2.97 -9.20 -10.15
N GLN A 19 -4.12 -9.67 -9.67
CA GLN A 19 -5.30 -9.86 -10.51
C GLN A 19 -6.46 -9.02 -10.03
N THR A 20 -7.07 -8.29 -10.96
CA THR A 20 -8.29 -7.54 -10.70
C THR A 20 -9.50 -8.38 -11.07
N SER A 21 -10.34 -8.71 -10.08
CA SER A 21 -11.62 -9.41 -10.31
C SER A 21 -12.80 -8.58 -9.82
N ALA A 22 -13.97 -8.77 -10.45
CA ALA A 22 -15.22 -8.22 -9.95
C ALA A 22 -15.78 -9.09 -8.80
N PRO A 23 -16.40 -8.51 -7.76
CA PRO A 23 -16.60 -7.06 -7.54
C PRO A 23 -15.32 -6.37 -7.05
N PHE A 24 -14.82 -5.34 -7.73
CA PHE A 24 -13.62 -4.60 -7.29
C PHE A 24 -13.89 -3.79 -6.02
N LYS A 25 -12.92 -3.83 -5.10
CA LYS A 25 -12.97 -3.11 -3.81
C LYS A 25 -11.58 -2.62 -3.45
N MET A 26 -11.52 -1.37 -3.02
CA MET A 26 -10.37 -0.69 -2.48
C MET A 26 -10.69 -0.20 -1.07
N THR A 27 -9.80 -0.47 -0.12
CA THR A 27 -9.84 0.14 1.21
C THR A 27 -8.73 1.17 1.36
N ALA A 28 -9.07 2.39 1.74
CA ALA A 28 -8.10 3.42 2.12
C ALA A 28 -8.18 3.64 3.63
N ILE A 29 -7.05 3.48 4.32
CA ILE A 29 -6.92 3.66 5.76
C ILE A 29 -6.11 4.92 6.01
N CYS A 30 -6.66 5.85 6.79
CA CYS A 30 -6.02 7.09 7.16
C CYS A 30 -5.94 7.20 8.68
N GLU A 31 -4.72 7.33 9.21
CA GLU A 31 -4.46 7.56 10.64
C GLU A 31 -3.58 8.81 10.80
N PRO A 32 -4.19 10.02 10.90
CA PRO A 32 -3.44 11.26 11.05
C PRO A 32 -2.83 11.45 12.45
N TYR A 33 -3.39 10.81 13.49
CA TYR A 33 -3.06 11.09 14.89
C TYR A 33 -2.96 9.82 15.75
N ALA A 34 -2.12 8.87 15.32
CA ALA A 34 -1.88 7.66 16.11
C ALA A 34 -1.32 7.98 17.52
N PRO A 35 -1.82 7.31 18.58
CA PRO A 35 -1.33 7.54 19.95
C PRO A 35 0.19 7.39 20.09
N GLY A 36 0.84 8.35 20.73
CA GLY A 36 2.29 8.31 20.99
C GLY A 36 3.18 8.64 19.78
N SER A 37 2.61 9.14 18.68
CA SER A 37 3.33 9.54 17.47
C SER A 37 3.14 11.03 17.14
N SER A 38 3.96 11.57 16.23
CA SER A 38 3.75 12.90 15.67
C SER A 38 2.59 12.89 14.66
N GLY A 39 1.82 13.98 14.58
CA GLY A 39 0.74 14.05 13.60
C GLY A 39 1.22 14.01 12.15
N LEU A 40 0.43 13.39 11.28
CA LEU A 40 0.60 13.34 9.83
C LEU A 40 -0.61 14.00 9.14
N PRO A 41 -0.78 15.33 9.22
CA PRO A 41 -1.94 16.01 8.63
C PRO A 41 -2.04 15.85 7.10
N GLY A 42 -0.94 15.50 6.43
CA GLY A 42 -0.90 15.15 5.02
C GLY A 42 -1.81 13.98 4.67
N THR A 43 -1.99 13.00 5.56
CA THR A 43 -2.84 11.82 5.29
C THR A 43 -4.29 12.18 5.01
N ALA A 44 -4.79 13.28 5.59
CA ALA A 44 -6.12 13.77 5.27
C ALA A 44 -6.23 14.25 3.81
N LYS A 45 -5.21 14.96 3.32
CA LYS A 45 -5.13 15.36 1.91
C LYS A 45 -4.96 14.16 1.00
N GLU A 46 -4.20 13.15 1.43
CA GLU A 46 -4.03 11.91 0.67
C GLU A 46 -5.36 11.18 0.46
N MET A 47 -6.20 11.09 1.50
CA MET A 47 -7.56 10.56 1.36
C MET A 47 -8.39 11.38 0.36
N GLU A 48 -8.31 12.71 0.39
CA GLU A 48 -9.00 13.57 -0.59
C GLU A 48 -8.55 13.28 -2.04
N MET A 49 -7.25 12.99 -2.25
CA MET A 49 -6.74 12.66 -3.59
C MET A 49 -7.23 11.28 -4.04
N ILE A 50 -7.32 10.31 -3.13
CA ILE A 50 -7.89 8.99 -3.43
C ILE A 50 -9.38 9.13 -3.80
N GLU A 51 -10.15 9.85 -3.01
CA GLU A 51 -11.60 10.06 -3.24
C GLU A 51 -11.90 10.81 -4.55
N ARG A 52 -10.94 11.57 -5.07
CA ARG A 52 -11.04 12.24 -6.36
C ARG A 52 -11.00 11.26 -7.54
N HIS A 53 -10.14 10.25 -7.46
CA HIS A 53 -9.85 9.34 -8.59
C HIS A 53 -10.58 8.02 -8.51
N VAL A 54 -10.87 7.54 -7.30
CA VAL A 54 -11.47 6.21 -7.08
C VAL A 54 -13.00 6.34 -6.99
N PRO A 55 -13.76 5.62 -7.83
CA PRO A 55 -15.21 5.63 -7.73
C PRO A 55 -15.71 5.22 -6.33
N LYS A 56 -16.65 5.99 -5.77
CA LYS A 56 -17.28 5.68 -4.46
C LYS A 56 -17.89 4.29 -4.37
N ALA A 57 -18.30 3.70 -5.50
CA ALA A 57 -18.82 2.34 -5.55
C ALA A 57 -17.77 1.26 -5.24
N TRP A 58 -16.48 1.61 -5.30
CA TRP A 58 -15.36 0.70 -5.08
C TRP A 58 -14.52 1.09 -3.86
N LEU A 59 -14.69 2.28 -3.28
CA LEU A 59 -13.85 2.81 -2.22
C LEU A 59 -14.52 2.68 -0.85
N GLU A 60 -13.80 2.12 0.10
CA GLU A 60 -14.09 2.23 1.53
C GLU A 60 -13.00 3.03 2.24
N SER A 61 -13.37 4.21 2.73
CA SER A 61 -12.49 5.10 3.50
C SER A 61 -12.65 4.82 4.99
N LEU A 62 -11.56 4.44 5.66
CA LEU A 62 -11.51 4.21 7.11
C LEU A 62 -10.63 5.28 7.76
N TRP A 63 -11.17 5.95 8.78
CA TRP A 63 -10.49 7.01 9.52
C TRP A 63 -10.19 6.53 10.93
N SER A 64 -8.90 6.46 11.26
CA SER A 64 -8.39 5.98 12.54
C SER A 64 -9.09 4.69 13.02
N PRO A 65 -9.18 3.63 12.18
CA PRO A 65 -9.83 2.38 12.59
C PRO A 65 -9.01 1.67 13.67
N GLU A 66 -9.67 0.81 14.44
CA GLU A 66 -8.96 -0.17 15.24
C GLU A 66 -8.34 -1.27 14.36
N SER A 67 -7.30 -1.94 14.84
CA SER A 67 -6.59 -2.99 14.11
C SER A 67 -7.51 -4.13 13.66
N SER A 68 -8.49 -4.50 14.49
CA SER A 68 -9.44 -5.57 14.16
C SER A 68 -10.40 -5.20 13.03
N GLU A 69 -10.85 -3.94 12.99
CA GLU A 69 -11.68 -3.40 11.93
C GLU A 69 -10.89 -3.31 10.63
N ALA A 70 -9.68 -2.71 10.68
CA ALA A 70 -8.79 -2.60 9.53
C ALA A 70 -8.64 -3.96 8.84
N VAL A 71 -8.20 -5.00 9.57
CA VAL A 71 -7.96 -6.34 8.99
C VAL A 71 -9.18 -6.93 8.31
N ARG A 72 -10.38 -6.76 8.88
CA ARG A 72 -11.62 -7.25 8.25
C ARG A 72 -11.84 -6.63 6.86
N HIS A 73 -11.50 -5.35 6.69
CA HIS A 73 -11.62 -4.66 5.42
C HIS A 73 -10.49 -5.03 4.43
N LEU A 74 -9.28 -5.28 4.93
CA LEU A 74 -8.13 -5.70 4.12
C LEU A 74 -8.42 -6.99 3.35
N LEU A 75 -8.98 -8.00 4.04
CA LEU A 75 -9.20 -9.34 3.50
C LEU A 75 -10.28 -9.41 2.41
N ASP A 76 -11.13 -8.38 2.32
CA ASP A 76 -12.17 -8.24 1.29
C ASP A 76 -11.75 -7.30 0.14
N SER A 77 -10.53 -6.74 0.21
CA SER A 77 -10.06 -5.72 -0.72
C SER A 77 -9.04 -6.25 -1.72
N SER A 78 -9.14 -5.78 -2.97
CA SER A 78 -8.12 -6.05 -3.98
C SER A 78 -6.98 -5.04 -3.91
N LEU A 79 -7.27 -3.82 -3.49
CA LEU A 79 -6.32 -2.73 -3.34
C LEU A 79 -6.46 -2.13 -1.95
N VAL A 80 -5.35 -1.98 -1.23
CA VAL A 80 -5.34 -1.32 0.06
C VAL A 80 -4.36 -0.16 0.03
N HIS A 81 -4.81 1.01 0.50
CA HIS A 81 -3.96 2.15 0.78
C HIS A 81 -3.84 2.37 2.28
N PHE A 82 -2.61 2.61 2.77
CA PHE A 82 -2.35 2.97 4.15
C PHE A 82 -1.63 4.32 4.20
N ALA A 83 -2.31 5.32 4.76
CA ALA A 83 -1.80 6.66 5.05
C ALA A 83 -1.65 6.81 6.58
N CYS A 84 -0.54 6.31 7.11
CA CYS A 84 -0.28 6.23 8.56
C CYS A 84 1.22 6.04 8.86
N HIS A 85 1.58 5.95 10.14
CA HIS A 85 2.94 5.60 10.53
C HIS A 85 3.23 4.11 10.33
N GLY A 86 4.36 3.82 9.68
CA GLY A 86 4.95 2.49 9.62
C GLY A 86 5.90 2.27 10.79
N VAL A 87 5.95 1.04 11.30
CA VAL A 87 6.91 0.65 12.34
C VAL A 87 7.58 -0.65 11.93
N GLN A 88 8.90 -0.60 11.81
CA GLN A 88 9.71 -1.79 11.58
C GLN A 88 10.25 -2.33 12.91
N ASP A 89 10.24 -3.65 13.04
CA ASP A 89 10.89 -4.37 14.10
C ASP A 89 12.00 -5.24 13.50
N SER A 90 13.25 -4.81 13.66
CA SER A 90 14.41 -5.50 13.08
C SER A 90 14.72 -6.83 13.76
N GLY A 91 14.26 -7.05 14.99
CA GLY A 91 14.43 -8.31 15.71
C GLY A 91 13.38 -9.35 15.32
N ASN A 92 12.17 -8.91 14.98
CA ASN A 92 11.10 -9.78 14.49
C ASN A 92 10.27 -9.09 13.41
N PRO A 93 10.53 -9.35 12.12
CA PRO A 93 9.81 -8.70 11.03
C PRO A 93 8.29 -8.88 11.05
N LEU A 94 7.78 -9.98 11.61
CA LEU A 94 6.34 -10.22 11.76
C LEU A 94 5.67 -9.36 12.85
N ASP A 95 6.47 -8.72 13.71
CA ASP A 95 6.05 -7.71 14.68
C ASP A 95 6.15 -6.27 14.13
N SER A 96 6.67 -6.10 12.91
CA SER A 96 6.51 -4.87 12.14
C SER A 96 5.03 -4.64 11.82
N GLY A 97 4.66 -3.39 11.57
CA GLY A 97 3.26 -3.05 11.35
C GLY A 97 2.99 -1.58 11.10
N LEU A 98 1.72 -1.23 11.22
CA LEU A 98 1.18 0.10 10.97
C LEU A 98 0.53 0.62 12.26
N LEU A 99 0.78 1.88 12.64
CA LEU A 99 0.11 2.47 13.80
C LEU A 99 -1.30 2.92 13.42
N LEU A 100 -2.26 2.47 14.20
CA LEU A 100 -3.69 2.73 14.13
C LEU A 100 -4.20 3.19 15.50
N ALA A 101 -5.52 3.37 15.65
CA ALA A 101 -6.12 3.97 16.84
C ALA A 101 -5.88 3.18 18.13
N ASP A 102 -5.83 1.84 18.06
CA ASP A 102 -5.63 0.94 19.20
C ASP A 102 -4.17 0.46 19.35
N GLY A 103 -3.26 1.01 18.54
CA GLY A 103 -1.84 0.67 18.55
C GLY A 103 -1.37 0.08 17.24
N ARG A 104 -0.48 -0.91 17.29
CA ARG A 104 0.19 -1.45 16.10
C ARG A 104 -0.61 -2.60 15.50
N LEU A 105 -1.09 -2.42 14.28
CA LEU A 105 -1.50 -3.52 13.41
C LEU A 105 -0.25 -4.24 12.90
N LYS A 106 0.08 -5.37 13.53
CA LYS A 106 1.22 -6.22 13.17
C LYS A 106 0.93 -7.06 11.93
N VAL A 107 1.96 -7.36 11.14
CA VAL A 107 1.87 -8.27 9.99
C VAL A 107 1.39 -9.66 10.42
N SER A 108 1.89 -10.18 11.54
CA SER A 108 1.40 -11.44 12.14
C SER A 108 -0.11 -11.45 12.41
N GLY A 109 -0.70 -10.28 12.69
CA GLY A 109 -2.15 -10.12 12.85
C GLY A 109 -2.92 -10.24 11.52
N ILE A 110 -2.35 -9.72 10.43
CA ILE A 110 -2.90 -9.85 9.07
C ILE A 110 -2.85 -11.32 8.64
N MET A 111 -1.70 -11.98 8.79
CA MET A 111 -1.50 -13.38 8.41
C MET A 111 -2.44 -14.35 9.15
N ARG A 112 -2.55 -14.21 10.48
CA ARG A 112 -3.39 -15.11 11.30
C ARG A 112 -4.86 -15.06 10.88
N ARG A 113 -5.36 -13.88 10.52
CA ARG A 113 -6.75 -13.70 10.09
C ARG A 113 -6.99 -14.32 8.72
N GLN A 114 -6.03 -14.20 7.80
CA GLN A 114 -6.09 -14.87 6.51
C GLN A 114 -6.16 -16.41 6.67
N ASP A 115 -5.32 -17.00 7.53
CA ASP A 115 -5.34 -18.44 7.78
C ASP A 115 -6.68 -18.89 8.39
N SER A 116 -7.25 -18.10 9.30
CA SER A 116 -8.54 -18.39 9.93
C SER A 116 -9.69 -18.36 8.93
N ASP A 117 -9.71 -17.39 8.00
CA ASP A 117 -10.73 -17.31 6.95
C ASP A 117 -10.64 -18.50 5.98
N VAL A 118 -9.42 -18.98 5.68
CA VAL A 118 -9.20 -20.19 4.87
C VAL A 118 -9.71 -21.44 5.59
N ASP A 119 -9.40 -21.59 6.87
CA ASP A 119 -9.80 -22.74 7.69
C ASP A 119 -11.31 -22.82 7.94
N GLU A 120 -12.01 -21.67 7.98
CA GLU A 120 -13.48 -21.60 8.08
C GLU A 120 -14.20 -21.98 6.77
N GLY A 121 -13.46 -22.49 5.77
CA GLY A 121 -14.00 -22.89 4.47
C GLY A 121 -14.32 -21.68 3.56
N ASN A 122 -13.97 -20.47 3.98
CA ASN A 122 -14.10 -19.25 3.21
C ASN A 122 -12.91 -19.13 2.23
N THR A 123 -12.79 -20.12 1.35
CA THR A 123 -11.82 -20.17 0.24
C THR A 123 -12.04 -19.08 -0.82
N GLY A 124 -13.02 -18.19 -0.60
CA GLY A 124 -13.42 -17.10 -1.49
C GLY A 124 -12.89 -15.72 -1.10
N GLY A 125 -11.97 -15.62 -0.13
CA GLY A 125 -11.27 -14.37 0.17
C GLY A 125 -10.68 -13.76 -1.11
N LYS A 126 -10.96 -12.48 -1.35
CA LYS A 126 -10.55 -11.82 -2.59
C LYS A 126 -9.02 -11.67 -2.58
N PRO A 127 -8.32 -11.87 -3.72
CA PRO A 127 -6.87 -11.76 -3.71
C PRO A 127 -6.46 -10.34 -3.31
N MET A 128 -5.80 -10.21 -2.15
CA MET A 128 -5.05 -9.02 -1.75
C MET A 128 -4.00 -8.77 -2.83
N SER A 129 -4.31 -7.90 -3.78
CA SER A 129 -3.53 -7.83 -5.02
C SER A 129 -2.46 -6.76 -4.91
N LEU A 130 -2.79 -5.60 -4.32
CA LEU A 130 -1.86 -4.49 -4.18
C LEU A 130 -2.03 -3.77 -2.85
N ALA A 131 -0.92 -3.51 -2.15
CA ALA A 131 -0.86 -2.59 -1.02
C ALA A 131 -0.09 -1.32 -1.44
N PHE A 132 -0.56 -0.16 -1.00
CA PHE A 132 0.16 1.11 -1.08
C PHE A 132 0.45 1.59 0.33
N LEU A 133 1.74 1.67 0.68
CA LEU A 133 2.22 2.11 1.98
C LEU A 133 2.72 3.56 1.89
N SER A 134 1.81 4.51 2.11
CA SER A 134 2.16 5.91 2.39
C SER A 134 2.55 6.06 3.85
N ALA A 135 3.61 5.35 4.20
CA ALA A 135 4.11 5.23 5.55
C ALA A 135 5.64 5.31 5.52
N CYS A 136 6.22 5.98 6.51
CA CYS A 136 7.67 6.15 6.60
C CYS A 136 8.38 4.82 6.90
N GLN A 137 9.56 4.62 6.29
CA GLN A 137 10.46 3.49 6.54
C GLN A 137 9.82 2.11 6.29
N THR A 138 8.99 1.98 5.27
CA THR A 138 8.34 0.69 4.97
C THR A 138 9.20 -0.27 4.16
N ALA A 139 10.35 0.21 3.65
CA ALA A 139 11.38 -0.53 2.91
C ALA A 139 12.84 -0.23 3.36
N LYS A 140 13.08 0.23 4.60
CA LYS A 140 14.45 0.50 5.09
C LYS A 140 15.18 -0.77 5.55
N GLY A 141 16.28 -1.12 4.86
CA GLY A 141 17.26 -2.18 5.22
C GLY A 141 17.67 -2.16 6.68
N ASP A 142 17.93 -3.33 7.29
CA ASP A 142 18.74 -3.34 8.51
C ASP A 142 20.19 -2.93 8.18
N GLU A 143 20.82 -2.14 9.05
CA GLU A 143 22.18 -1.62 8.83
C GLU A 143 23.25 -2.67 9.16
N THR A 144 22.89 -3.76 9.86
CA THR A 144 23.81 -4.85 10.24
C THR A 144 23.68 -6.12 9.39
N THR A 145 22.50 -6.37 8.81
CA THR A 145 22.29 -7.41 7.79
C THR A 145 21.57 -6.81 6.55
N PRO A 146 22.32 -6.26 5.58
CA PRO A 146 21.73 -5.77 4.32
C PRO A 146 21.01 -6.87 3.50
N ASP A 147 21.27 -8.14 3.83
CA ASP A 147 20.80 -9.33 3.14
C ASP A 147 19.50 -9.92 3.72
N GLU A 148 19.06 -9.49 4.92
CA GLU A 148 17.79 -9.90 5.54
C GLU A 148 16.71 -8.84 5.28
N MET A 149 16.29 -8.76 4.01
CA MET A 149 15.24 -7.87 3.50
C MET A 149 13.83 -8.29 3.93
N MET A 150 13.56 -8.39 5.24
CA MET A 150 12.19 -8.48 5.74
C MET A 150 11.66 -7.09 6.12
N HIS A 151 11.59 -6.22 5.11
CA HIS A 151 10.90 -4.95 5.16
C HIS A 151 9.39 -5.13 5.32
N LEU A 152 8.69 -4.12 5.84
CA LEU A 152 7.21 -4.18 5.95
C LEU A 152 6.56 -4.52 4.60
N ALA A 153 7.13 -4.05 3.48
CA ALA A 153 6.71 -4.44 2.14
C ALA A 153 6.86 -5.94 1.86
N ALA A 154 8.02 -6.53 2.17
CA ALA A 154 8.24 -7.97 2.03
C ALA A 154 7.31 -8.77 2.95
N ALA A 155 7.09 -8.29 4.17
CA ALA A 155 6.19 -8.91 5.14
C ALA A 155 4.73 -8.91 4.65
N LEU A 156 4.27 -7.86 3.95
CA LEU A 156 2.95 -7.85 3.30
C LEU A 156 2.87 -8.79 2.09
N LEU A 157 3.95 -8.93 1.31
CA LEU A 157 4.01 -9.95 0.26
C LEU A 157 3.87 -11.36 0.86
N PHE A 158 4.55 -11.63 1.98
CA PHE A 158 4.38 -12.88 2.73
C PHE A 158 2.98 -13.04 3.33
N ALA A 159 2.32 -11.94 3.69
CA ALA A 159 0.93 -11.92 4.12
C ALA A 159 -0.08 -11.96 2.96
N GLY A 160 0.34 -12.34 1.75
CA GLY A 160 -0.56 -12.62 0.64
C GLY A 160 -0.77 -11.48 -0.36
N PHE A 161 -0.19 -10.29 -0.15
CA PHE A 161 -0.17 -9.26 -1.18
C PHE A 161 0.69 -9.68 -2.37
N ARG A 162 0.28 -9.33 -3.59
CA ARG A 162 1.05 -9.65 -4.83
C ARG A 162 1.92 -8.50 -5.32
N GLY A 163 1.52 -7.27 -5.00
CA GLY A 163 2.28 -6.04 -5.22
C GLY A 163 2.24 -5.14 -3.99
N VAL A 164 3.32 -4.40 -3.75
CA VAL A 164 3.43 -3.42 -2.68
C VAL A 164 4.18 -2.19 -3.16
N VAL A 165 3.54 -1.02 -3.11
CA VAL A 165 4.22 0.28 -3.16
C VAL A 165 4.65 0.65 -1.74
N ALA A 166 5.91 1.05 -1.55
CA ALA A 166 6.49 1.37 -0.25
C ALA A 166 7.54 2.48 -0.34
N THR A 167 8.06 2.92 0.81
CA THR A 167 9.13 3.92 0.92
C THR A 167 10.37 3.34 1.60
N MET A 168 11.55 3.47 0.98
CA MET A 168 12.82 2.97 1.52
C MET A 168 13.28 3.74 2.77
N TRP A 169 12.84 4.99 2.95
CA TRP A 169 13.13 5.81 4.12
C TRP A 169 12.02 6.83 4.35
N THR A 170 12.14 7.62 5.41
CA THR A 170 11.17 8.67 5.78
C THR A 170 10.97 9.67 4.63
N ILE A 171 9.72 9.86 4.23
CA ILE A 171 9.29 10.89 3.28
C ILE A 171 8.74 12.12 4.02
N ALA A 172 8.65 13.25 3.34
CA ALA A 172 7.95 14.40 3.90
C ALA A 172 6.43 14.16 3.85
N ASP A 173 5.71 14.55 4.90
CA ASP A 173 4.25 14.41 5.02
C ASP A 173 3.49 15.08 3.84
N GLU A 174 4.07 16.10 3.23
CA GLU A 174 3.51 16.78 2.06
C GLU A 174 3.72 16.05 0.71
N ASP A 175 4.58 15.03 0.67
CA ASP A 175 4.88 14.27 -0.56
C ASP A 175 3.89 13.13 -0.81
N GLY A 176 3.40 12.49 0.26
CA GLY A 176 2.43 11.39 0.19
C GLY A 176 1.20 11.75 -0.67
N PRO A 177 0.49 12.86 -0.37
CA PRO A 177 -0.68 13.28 -1.14
C PRO A 177 -0.40 13.48 -2.63
N LYS A 178 0.78 14.01 -2.98
CA LYS A 178 1.14 14.27 -4.39
C LYS A 178 1.39 12.98 -5.15
N VAL A 179 2.09 12.04 -4.52
CA VAL A 179 2.35 10.73 -5.11
C VAL A 179 1.05 9.95 -5.24
N ALA A 180 0.18 9.98 -4.22
CA ALA A 180 -1.13 9.34 -4.29
C ALA A 180 -2.02 9.94 -5.39
N ASP A 181 -2.07 11.26 -5.54
CA ASP A 181 -2.83 11.94 -6.60
C ASP A 181 -2.41 11.44 -7.98
N ALA A 182 -1.12 11.52 -8.31
CA ALA A 182 -0.60 11.09 -9.60
C ALA A 182 -0.69 9.57 -9.81
N PHE A 183 -0.49 8.78 -8.75
CA PHE A 183 -0.58 7.32 -8.80
C PHE A 183 -2.01 6.86 -9.11
N TYR A 184 -3.00 7.38 -8.38
CA TYR A 184 -4.40 6.98 -8.56
C TYR A 184 -5.04 7.59 -9.81
N ASP A 185 -4.63 8.79 -10.23
CA ASP A 185 -4.96 9.31 -11.56
C ASP A 185 -4.50 8.33 -12.64
N TYR A 186 -3.24 7.87 -12.55
CA TYR A 186 -2.71 6.91 -13.53
C TYR A 186 -3.47 5.60 -13.53
N LEU A 187 -3.69 5.03 -12.35
CA LEU A 187 -4.25 3.69 -12.21
C LEU A 187 -5.74 3.63 -12.56
N PHE A 188 -6.49 4.72 -12.38
CA PHE A 188 -7.93 4.78 -12.59
C PHE A 188 -8.38 5.58 -13.83
N ARG A 189 -7.48 6.16 -14.62
CA ARG A 189 -7.81 7.00 -15.80
C ARG A 189 -8.76 6.37 -16.82
N ASP A 190 -8.64 5.05 -17.03
CA ASP A 190 -9.38 4.31 -18.05
C ASP A 190 -10.51 3.45 -17.41
N CYS A 191 -10.85 3.71 -16.15
CA CYS A 191 -11.87 2.96 -15.43
C CYS A 191 -13.28 3.53 -15.65
N ASP A 192 -14.26 2.65 -15.74
CA ASP A 192 -15.68 2.99 -15.79
C ASP A 192 -16.50 1.98 -14.98
N HIS A 193 -16.90 2.40 -13.77
CA HIS A 193 -17.74 1.60 -12.88
C HIS A 193 -19.20 1.47 -13.32
N LYS A 194 -19.65 2.26 -14.31
CA LYS A 194 -21.02 2.25 -14.84
C LYS A 194 -21.14 1.42 -16.12
N ALA A 195 -20.03 1.06 -16.75
CA ALA A 195 -19.99 0.18 -17.90
C ALA A 195 -20.49 -1.24 -17.54
N THR A 196 -20.92 -2.00 -18.56
CA THR A 196 -21.35 -3.39 -18.41
C THR A 196 -20.62 -4.27 -19.44
N PRO A 197 -19.62 -5.09 -19.03
CA PRO A 197 -19.08 -5.21 -17.67
C PRO A 197 -18.31 -3.94 -17.23
N PRO A 198 -18.13 -3.71 -15.91
CA PRO A 198 -17.33 -2.59 -15.41
C PRO A 198 -15.88 -2.66 -15.91
N GLN A 199 -15.31 -1.52 -16.27
CA GLN A 199 -13.89 -1.41 -16.64
C GLN A 199 -13.07 -1.17 -15.37
N LEU A 200 -12.42 -2.22 -14.89
CA LEU A 200 -11.67 -2.25 -13.62
C LEU A 200 -10.24 -1.71 -13.79
N PRO A 201 -9.58 -1.24 -12.72
CA PRO A 201 -8.18 -0.82 -12.80
C PRO A 201 -7.25 -2.01 -13.08
N ASP A 202 -6.19 -1.77 -13.84
CA ASP A 202 -5.14 -2.76 -14.10
C ASP A 202 -4.04 -2.64 -13.04
N LEU A 203 -4.12 -3.46 -12.00
CA LEU A 203 -3.18 -3.42 -10.88
C LEU A 203 -1.75 -3.85 -11.28
N THR A 204 -1.55 -4.50 -12.43
CA THR A 204 -0.20 -4.82 -12.95
C THR A 204 0.56 -3.58 -13.42
N LYS A 205 -0.14 -2.44 -13.56
CA LYS A 205 0.47 -1.14 -13.88
C LYS A 205 0.94 -0.38 -12.65
N ALA A 206 0.91 -0.96 -11.46
CA ALA A 206 1.31 -0.27 -10.22
C ALA A 206 2.75 0.28 -10.28
N ALA A 207 3.71 -0.50 -10.80
CA ALA A 207 5.09 -0.03 -10.97
C ALA A 207 5.18 1.16 -11.94
N GLU A 208 4.41 1.14 -13.02
CA GLU A 208 4.35 2.21 -14.02
C GLU A 208 3.68 3.47 -13.46
N ALA A 209 2.56 3.30 -12.75
CA ALA A 209 1.86 4.38 -12.05
C ALA A 209 2.79 5.08 -11.05
N LEU A 210 3.53 4.31 -10.25
CA LEU A 210 4.51 4.85 -9.31
C LEU A 210 5.64 5.58 -10.03
N HIS A 211 6.14 5.02 -11.14
CA HIS A 211 7.18 5.67 -11.93
C HIS A 211 6.76 7.06 -12.40
N PHE A 212 5.54 7.22 -12.92
CA PHE A 212 5.04 8.52 -13.35
C PHE A 212 4.80 9.47 -12.17
N ALA A 213 4.23 8.99 -11.07
CA ALA A 213 4.03 9.80 -9.87
C ALA A 213 5.35 10.35 -9.31
N VAL A 214 6.40 9.52 -9.28
CA VAL A 214 7.74 9.92 -8.83
C VAL A 214 8.40 10.89 -9.80
N LEU A 215 8.23 10.70 -11.12
CA LEU A 215 8.72 11.64 -12.12
C LEU A 215 8.05 13.01 -12.00
N GLU A 216 6.76 13.04 -11.71
CA GLU A 216 6.02 14.29 -11.47
C GLU A 216 6.54 14.99 -10.21
N LEU A 217 6.64 14.26 -9.09
CA LEU A 217 7.19 14.79 -7.85
C LEU A 217 8.59 15.37 -8.05
N ARG A 218 9.44 14.68 -8.83
CA ARG A 218 10.80 15.14 -9.17
C ARG A 218 10.84 16.50 -9.89
N GLN A 219 9.79 16.87 -10.62
CA GLN A 219 9.75 18.15 -11.35
C GLN A 219 9.44 19.35 -10.45
N GLU A 220 9.08 19.14 -9.19
CA GLU A 220 8.74 20.24 -8.31
C GLU A 220 9.94 21.16 -8.01
N PRO A 221 9.71 22.49 -7.92
CA PRO A 221 10.73 23.42 -7.51
C PRO A 221 11.30 23.05 -6.13
N ALA A 222 12.63 23.07 -6.01
CA ALA A 222 13.37 22.69 -4.79
C ALA A 222 13.18 21.24 -4.32
N MET A 223 12.67 20.34 -5.18
CA MET A 223 12.61 18.92 -4.87
C MET A 223 14.00 18.30 -4.75
N SER A 224 14.30 17.71 -3.59
CA SER A 224 15.58 17.07 -3.32
C SER A 224 15.55 15.58 -3.68
N PHE A 225 16.72 15.03 -4.04
CA PHE A 225 16.87 13.60 -4.33
C PHE A 225 16.31 12.71 -3.22
N ALA A 226 16.53 13.08 -1.96
CA ALA A 226 16.06 12.31 -0.81
C ALA A 226 14.52 12.23 -0.67
N ARG A 227 13.76 13.11 -1.35
CA ARG A 227 12.29 13.16 -1.22
C ARG A 227 11.56 12.30 -2.25
N TRP A 228 12.06 12.21 -3.49
CA TRP A 228 11.36 11.48 -4.57
C TRP A 228 11.92 10.07 -4.84
N VAL A 229 13.17 9.79 -4.49
CA VAL A 229 13.79 8.47 -4.67
C VAL A 229 13.26 7.35 -3.76
N PRO A 230 12.80 7.58 -2.51
CA PRO A 230 12.47 6.46 -1.61
C PRO A 230 11.34 5.59 -2.10
N PHE A 231 10.48 6.08 -2.99
CA PHE A 231 9.33 5.33 -3.48
C PHE A 231 9.76 4.14 -4.34
N VAL A 232 9.35 2.95 -3.92
CA VAL A 232 9.68 1.68 -4.57
C VAL A 232 8.44 0.81 -4.74
N HIS A 233 8.46 -0.02 -5.76
CA HIS A 233 7.45 -1.06 -5.98
C HIS A 233 8.09 -2.44 -5.82
N HIS A 234 7.42 -3.32 -5.07
CA HIS A 234 7.77 -4.72 -4.91
C HIS A 234 6.64 -5.60 -5.47
N GLY A 235 6.94 -6.52 -6.38
CA GLY A 235 5.97 -7.40 -7.03
C GLY A 235 5.95 -7.26 -8.55
N LEU A 236 4.87 -7.70 -9.19
CA LEU A 236 4.63 -7.54 -10.63
C LEU A 236 3.62 -6.43 -10.91
#